data_AF-A0A7X4CNW9-F1
#
_entry.id   AF-A0A7X4CNW9-F1
#
_cell.length_a   1.000
_cell.length_b   1.000
_cell.length_c   1.000
_cell.angle_alpha   90.00
_cell.angle_beta   90.00
_cell.angle_gamma   90.00
#
_symmetry.space_group_name_H-M   'P 1'
#
loop_
_entity.id
_entity.type
_entity.pdbx_description
1 polymer ?
#
loop_
_entity_poly.entity_id
_entity_poly.type
_entity_poly.pdbx_seq_one_letter_code
_entity_poly.pdbx_strand_id
1 'polypeptide(L)'
;MSKRLRNATFTITERQIAWIKDRQRKTGLTQVEIVRRALDEYAERQELKDQRSLFTPEQRQDIKDAARLKNISEVQIIRRALTRELNSIFQRF
;
A
#
# COMPACT_ATOMS: atom_id res chain seq x y z
N MET A 1 -29.79 2.38 8.97
CA MET A 1 -29.84 2.49 7.49
C MET A 1 -29.04 1.35 6.89
N SER A 2 -29.69 0.40 6.21
CA SER A 2 -28.98 -0.73 5.56
C SER A 2 -28.24 -0.19 4.33
N LYS A 3 -26.92 -0.04 4.42
CA LYS A 3 -26.06 0.27 3.26
C LYS A 3 -26.28 -0.83 2.23
N ARG A 4 -27.08 -0.57 1.18
CA ARG A 4 -27.24 -1.48 0.05
C ARG A 4 -25.83 -1.74 -0.50
N LEU A 5 -25.36 -2.99 -0.35
CA LEU A 5 -24.09 -3.43 -0.89
C LEU A 5 -24.12 -3.19 -2.39
N ARG A 6 -23.19 -2.38 -2.91
CA ARG A 6 -23.07 -2.18 -4.35
C ARG A 6 -22.58 -3.48 -4.96
N ASN A 7 -23.30 -3.99 -5.96
CA ASN A 7 -22.86 -5.15 -6.72
C ASN A 7 -21.57 -4.77 -7.46
N ALA A 8 -20.48 -5.48 -7.17
CA ALA A 8 -19.23 -5.36 -7.90
C ALA A 8 -19.14 -6.53 -8.88
N THR A 9 -18.92 -6.22 -10.16
CA THR A 9 -18.65 -7.23 -11.19
C THR A 9 -17.22 -7.04 -11.65
N PHE A 10 -16.47 -8.13 -11.79
CA PHE A 10 -15.07 -8.09 -12.18
C PHE A 10 -14.76 -9.28 -13.07
N THR A 11 -13.79 -9.10 -13.97
CA THR A 11 -13.32 -10.17 -14.85
C THR A 11 -12.14 -10.87 -14.18
N ILE A 12 -12.16 -12.21 -14.17
CA ILE A 12 -11.08 -13.03 -13.65
C ILE A 12 -10.61 -14.03 -14.69
N THR A 13 -9.33 -14.37 -14.60
CA THR A 13 -8.69 -15.40 -15.41
C THR A 13 -9.07 -16.80 -14.95
N GLU A 14 -8.93 -17.79 -15.83
CA GLU A 14 -9.17 -19.20 -15.49
C GLU A 14 -8.31 -19.70 -14.32
N ARG A 15 -7.05 -19.22 -14.24
CA ARG A 15 -6.15 -19.54 -13.12
C ARG A 15 -6.71 -19.04 -11.79
N GLN A 16 -7.31 -17.86 -11.76
CA GLN A 16 -7.95 -17.31 -10.57
C GLN A 16 -9.19 -18.12 -10.19
N ILE A 17 -9.99 -18.56 -11.16
CA ILE A 17 -11.14 -19.46 -10.92
C ILE A 17 -10.67 -20.78 -10.29
N ALA A 18 -9.61 -21.38 -10.81
CA ALA A 18 -9.05 -22.61 -10.27
C ALA A 18 -8.58 -22.42 -8.81
N TRP A 19 -7.92 -21.30 -8.51
CA TRP A 19 -7.52 -20.95 -7.15
C TRP A 19 -8.72 -20.76 -6.21
N ILE A 20 -9.78 -20.09 -6.65
CA ILE A 20 -11.01 -19.89 -5.85
C ILE A 20 -11.66 -21.25 -5.53
N LYS A 21 -11.73 -22.16 -6.51
CA LYS A 21 -12.29 -23.51 -6.31
C LYS A 21 -11.46 -24.34 -5.33
N ASP A 22 -10.13 -24.30 -5.43
CA ASP A 22 -9.24 -24.96 -4.47
C ASP A 22 -9.43 -24.42 -3.05
N ARG A 23 -9.54 -23.09 -2.90
CA ARG A 23 -9.84 -22.46 -1.61
C ARG A 23 -11.20 -22.88 -1.06
N GLN A 24 -12.24 -22.90 -1.90
CA GLN A 24 -13.58 -23.38 -1.52
C GLN A 24 -13.54 -24.81 -0.97
N ARG A 25 -12.80 -25.72 -1.63
CA ARG A 25 -12.62 -27.09 -1.15
C ARG A 25 -11.92 -27.15 0.20
N LYS A 26 -10.91 -26.30 0.43
CA LYS A 26 -10.10 -26.31 1.66
C LYS A 26 -10.79 -25.67 2.85
N THR A 27 -11.60 -24.63 2.64
CA THR A 27 -12.19 -23.83 3.73
C THR A 27 -13.67 -24.09 3.93
N GLY A 28 -14.35 -24.71 2.97
CA GLY A 28 -15.81 -24.87 2.97
C GLY A 28 -16.59 -23.58 2.69
N LEU A 29 -15.90 -22.46 2.47
CA LEU A 29 -16.53 -21.16 2.20
C LEU A 29 -17.06 -21.07 0.77
N THR A 30 -18.09 -20.25 0.56
CA THR A 30 -18.57 -19.96 -0.79
C THR A 30 -17.53 -19.15 -1.57
N GLN A 31 -17.57 -19.26 -2.90
CA GLN A 31 -16.65 -18.51 -3.78
C GLN A 31 -16.78 -16.99 -3.57
N VAL A 32 -18.00 -16.51 -3.32
CA VAL A 32 -18.28 -15.09 -3.05
C VAL A 32 -17.60 -14.64 -1.75
N GLU A 33 -17.70 -15.43 -0.69
CA GLU A 33 -17.05 -15.12 0.60
C GLU A 33 -15.53 -15.13 0.49
N ILE A 34 -14.97 -16.07 -0.29
CA ILE A 34 -13.53 -16.13 -0.54
C ILE A 34 -13.05 -14.86 -1.22
N VAL A 35 -13.74 -14.42 -2.27
CA VAL A 35 -13.36 -13.21 -3.00
C VAL A 35 -13.54 -11.98 -2.11
N ARG A 36 -14.63 -11.90 -1.34
CA ARG A 36 -14.87 -10.81 -0.41
C ARG A 36 -13.75 -10.70 0.63
N ARG A 37 -13.40 -11.80 1.30
CA ARG A 37 -12.29 -11.81 2.27
C ARG A 37 -10.95 -11.44 1.64
N ALA A 38 -10.68 -11.91 0.42
CA ALA A 38 -9.45 -11.55 -0.27
C ALA A 38 -9.36 -10.04 -0.58
N LEU A 39 -10.49 -9.41 -0.93
CA LEU A 39 -10.57 -7.96 -1.14
C LEU A 39 -10.44 -7.19 0.17
N ASP A 40 -11.09 -7.65 1.24
CA ASP A 40 -11.00 -7.04 2.58
C ASP A 40 -9.54 -7.11 3.09
N GLU A 41 -8.89 -8.28 3.02
CA GLU A 41 -7.47 -8.45 3.39
C GLU A 41 -6.55 -7.55 2.54
N TYR A 42 -6.85 -7.38 1.26
CA TYR A 42 -6.08 -6.49 0.39
C TYR A 42 -6.23 -5.02 0.82
N ALA A 43 -7.46 -4.59 1.11
CA ALA A 43 -7.74 -3.24 1.58
C ALA A 43 -7.02 -2.95 2.90
N GLU A 44 -7.11 -3.85 3.88
CA GLU A 44 -6.40 -3.73 5.16
C GLU A 44 -4.88 -3.63 4.96
N ARG A 45 -4.30 -4.46 4.08
CA ARG A 45 -2.86 -4.38 3.78
C ARG A 45 -2.49 -3.07 3.09
N GLN A 46 -3.37 -2.51 2.28
CA GLN A 46 -3.14 -1.24 1.61
C GLN A 46 -3.19 -0.09 2.62
N GLU A 47 -4.20 -0.07 3.50
CA GLU A 47 -4.28 0.89 4.61
C GLU A 47 -3.06 0.80 5.53
N LEU A 48 -2.61 -0.42 5.87
CA LEU A 48 -1.40 -0.61 6.67
C LEU A 48 -0.14 -0.15 5.94
N LYS A 49 -0.06 -0.29 4.61
CA LYS A 49 1.06 0.25 3.82
C LYS A 49 1.04 1.78 3.79
N ASP A 50 -0.14 2.36 3.69
CA ASP A 50 -0.30 3.81 3.67
C ASP A 50 0.01 4.40 5.06
N GLN A 51 -0.42 3.73 6.14
CA GLN A 51 -0.03 4.06 7.52
C GLN A 51 1.46 3.83 7.80
N ARG A 52 2.08 2.81 7.20
CA ARG A 52 3.53 2.53 7.32
C ARG A 52 4.39 3.33 6.35
N SER A 53 3.81 4.05 5.40
CA SER A 53 4.58 4.90 4.52
C SER A 53 5.09 6.08 5.35
N LEU A 54 6.38 6.03 5.68
CA LEU A 54 7.08 7.09 6.43
C LEU A 54 6.98 8.46 5.75
N PHE A 55 6.58 8.49 4.48
CA PHE A 55 6.41 9.68 3.67
C PHE A 55 5.02 9.69 3.04
N THR A 56 4.35 10.84 3.09
CA THR A 56 3.12 11.09 2.34
C THR A 56 3.38 10.98 0.82
N PRO A 57 2.35 10.79 -0.02
CA PRO A 57 2.51 10.78 -1.47
C PRO A 57 3.20 12.04 -2.01
N GLU A 58 2.86 13.21 -1.46
CA GLU A 58 3.48 14.50 -1.77
C GLU A 58 4.97 14.52 -1.40
N GLN A 59 5.31 14.09 -0.19
CA GLN A 59 6.72 14.00 0.26
C GLN A 59 7.54 13.03 -0.60
N ARG A 60 6.95 11.92 -1.06
CA ARG A 60 7.62 11.02 -2.02
C ARG A 60 7.87 11.69 -3.36
N GLN A 61 6.92 12.51 -3.83
CA GLN A 61 7.08 13.24 -5.07
C GLN A 61 8.21 14.28 -4.95
N ASP A 62 8.24 15.01 -3.84
CA ASP A 62 9.33 15.96 -3.54
C ASP A 62 10.70 15.27 -3.46
N ILE A 63 10.78 14.10 -2.82
CA ILE A 63 12.02 13.30 -2.74
C ILE A 63 12.48 12.88 -4.14
N LYS A 64 11.56 12.48 -5.02
CA LYS A 64 11.86 12.09 -6.41
C LYS A 64 12.35 13.27 -7.24
N ASP A 65 11.69 14.41 -7.12
CA ASP A 65 12.06 15.60 -7.87
C ASP A 65 13.41 16.15 -7.40
N ALA A 66 13.66 16.13 -6.09
CA ALA A 66 14.96 16.48 -5.52
C ALA A 66 16.09 15.51 -5.93
N ALA A 67 15.79 14.21 -6.01
CA ALA A 67 16.73 13.18 -6.47
C ALA A 67 17.12 13.42 -7.94
N ARG A 68 16.14 13.71 -8.80
CA ARG A 68 16.35 14.06 -10.22
C ARG A 68 17.18 15.33 -10.39
N LEU A 69 16.80 16.41 -9.70
CA LEU A 69 17.48 17.71 -9.80
C LEU A 69 18.94 17.64 -9.36
N LYS A 70 19.25 16.80 -8.37
CA LYS A 70 20.61 16.65 -7.82
C LYS A 70 21.38 15.48 -8.41
N ASN A 71 20.76 14.72 -9.32
CA ASN A 71 21.30 13.51 -9.93
C ASN A 71 21.87 12.51 -8.90
N ILE A 72 21.15 12.33 -7.78
CA ILE A 72 21.50 11.40 -6.71
C ILE A 72 20.30 10.51 -6.36
N SER A 73 20.53 9.41 -5.64
CA SER A 73 19.45 8.50 -5.27
C SER A 73 18.50 9.12 -4.23
N GLU A 74 17.23 8.73 -4.29
CA GLU A 74 16.19 9.11 -3.29
C GLU A 74 16.65 8.82 -1.85
N VAL A 75 17.37 7.71 -1.66
CA VAL A 75 17.95 7.32 -0.36
C VAL A 75 18.97 8.35 0.15
N GLN A 76 19.79 8.93 -0.74
CA GLN A 76 20.74 9.97 -0.35
C GLN A 76 20.03 11.29 -0.02
N ILE A 77 18.92 11.62 -0.68
CA ILE A 77 18.09 12.78 -0.34
C ILE A 77 17.53 12.63 1.08
N ILE A 78 16.94 11.46 1.38
CA ILE A 78 16.38 11.16 2.71
C ILE A 78 17.46 11.23 3.79
N ARG A 79 18.63 10.62 3.56
CA ARG A 79 19.75 10.69 4.52
C ARG A 79 20.19 12.13 4.78
N ARG A 80 20.37 12.94 3.73
CA ARG A 80 20.78 14.35 3.87
C ARG A 80 19.74 15.19 4.60
N ALA A 81 18.45 14.92 4.40
CA ALA A 81 17.37 15.59 5.12
C ALA A 81 17.43 15.28 6.61
N LEU A 82 17.56 13.99 6.97
CA LEU A 82 17.71 13.56 8.37
C LEU A 82 18.96 14.15 9.02
N THR A 83 20.10 14.15 8.34
CA THR A 83 21.34 14.77 8.87
C THR A 83 21.19 16.27 9.09
N ARG A 84 20.48 16.99 8.20
CA ARG A 84 20.22 18.44 8.37
C ARG A 84 19.32 18.73 9.56
N GLU A 85 18.25 17.96 9.76
CA GLU A 85 17.37 18.11 10.92
C GLU A 85 18.07 17.77 12.23
N LEU A 86 18.87 16.70 12.26
CA LEU A 86 19.66 16.37 13.44
C LEU A 86 20.65 17.49 13.77
N ASN A 87 21.38 18.01 12.78
CA ASN A 87 22.31 19.11 13.00
C ASN A 87 21.62 20.41 13.45
N SER A 88 20.40 20.71 12.98
CA SER A 88 19.66 21.89 13.43
C SER A 88 19.14 21.76 14.86
N ILE A 89 18.84 20.53 15.32
CA ILE A 89 18.51 20.23 16.71
C ILE A 89 19.73 20.41 17.60
N PHE A 90 20.89 19.86 17.21
CA PHE A 90 22.12 19.94 18.00
C PHE A 90 22.76 21.35 18.05
N GLN A 91 22.48 22.24 17.10
CA GLN A 91 22.94 23.64 17.16
C GLN A 91 22.08 24.54 18.05
N ARG A 92 20.91 24.07 18.50
CA ARG A 92 20.04 24.80 19.44
C ARG A 92 20.33 24.47 20.92
N PHE A 93 21.21 23.52 21.18
CA PHE A 93 21.73 23.18 22.51
C PHE A 93 23.15 23.71 22.67
#